data_AF-A0A2S5LI16-F1
#
_entry.id   AF-A0A2S5LI16-F1
#
_cell.length_a   1.000
_cell.length_b   1.000
_cell.length_c   1.000
_cell.angle_alpha   90.00
_cell.angle_beta   90.00
_cell.angle_gamma   90.00
#
_symmetry.space_group_name_H-M   'P 1'
#
loop_
_entity.id
_entity.type
_entity.pdbx_description
1 polymer ?
#
loop_
_entity_poly.entity_id
_entity_poly.type
_entity_poly.pdbx_seq_one_letter_code
_entity_poly.pdbx_strand_id
1 'polypeptide(L)' 'MNAPYQQAEDFLRAIDNDWSELIDHVGECKFTTKSERDPYEALVRAVAYQQLSTKAGDAILKKLINHYGQ' A
#
# COMPACT_ATOMS: atom_id res chain seq x y z
N MET A 1 -9.98 17.11 -9.56
CA MET A 1 -8.72 17.54 -10.23
C MET A 1 -7.69 17.85 -9.15
N ASN A 2 -6.88 16.85 -8.82
CA ASN A 2 -5.59 16.93 -8.11
C ASN A 2 -5.21 15.47 -7.87
N ALA A 3 -4.93 14.73 -8.93
CA ALA A 3 -4.42 13.37 -8.78
C ALA A 3 -2.96 13.51 -8.35
N PRO A 4 -2.58 13.14 -7.11
CA PRO A 4 -1.18 13.26 -6.66
C PRO A 4 -0.21 12.40 -7.48
N TYR A 5 -0.74 11.57 -8.39
CA TYR A 5 0.01 10.62 -9.18
C TYR A 5 -0.04 10.87 -10.69
N GLN A 6 -0.76 11.87 -11.22
CA GLN A 6 -0.81 12.07 -12.69
C GLN A 6 0.58 12.26 -13.29
N GLN A 7 1.43 13.09 -12.67
CA GLN A 7 2.80 13.29 -13.13
C GLN A 7 3.64 12.00 -13.08
N ALA A 8 3.36 11.13 -12.11
CA ALA A 8 4.02 9.83 -12.00
C ALA A 8 3.51 8.86 -13.08
N GLU A 9 2.21 8.85 -13.35
CA GLU A 9 1.60 8.07 -14.43
C GLU A 9 2.16 8.49 -15.79
N ASP A 10 2.24 9.79 -16.06
CA ASP A 10 2.81 10.33 -17.30
C ASP A 10 4.29 9.96 -17.46
N PHE A 11 5.07 10.06 -16.37
CA PHE A 11 6.48 9.66 -16.36
C PHE A 11 6.66 8.16 -16.63
N LEU A 12 5.89 7.31 -15.95
CA LEU A 12 5.98 5.86 -16.10
C LEU A 12 5.55 5.41 -17.49
N ARG A 13 4.50 6.02 -18.07
CA ARG A 13 4.02 5.76 -19.43
C ARG A 13 5.09 6.03 -20.49
N ALA A 14 6.03 6.93 -20.21
CA ALA A 14 7.12 7.28 -21.12
C ALA A 14 8.35 6.34 -21.05
N ILE A 15 8.35 5.32 -20.17
CA ILE A 15 9.47 4.37 -20.05
C ILE A 15 9.57 3.48 -21.29
N ASP A 16 8.47 2.80 -21.64
CA ASP A 16 8.32 1.98 -22.84
C ASP A 16 6.83 1.67 -23.11
N ASN A 17 6.57 0.92 -24.17
CA ASN A 17 5.20 0.55 -24.57
C ASN A 17 4.52 -0.36 -23.54
N ASP A 18 5.27 -1.29 -22.93
CA ASP A 18 4.72 -2.23 -21.94
C ASP A 18 4.17 -1.46 -20.72
N TRP A 19 4.90 -0.44 -20.26
CA TRP A 19 4.45 0.46 -19.21
C TRP A 19 3.21 1.28 -19.61
N SER A 20 3.15 1.79 -20.84
CA SER A 20 1.96 2.51 -21.29
C SER A 20 0.73 1.63 -21.32
N GLU A 21 0.83 0.44 -21.90
CA GLU A 21 -0.27 -0.53 -21.97
C GLU A 21 -0.72 -0.97 -20.58
N LEU A 22 0.22 -1.18 -19.65
CA LEU A 22 -0.09 -1.52 -18.27
C LEU A 22 -0.90 -0.42 -17.56
N ILE A 23 -0.51 0.85 -17.73
CA ILE A 23 -1.21 1.98 -17.10
C ILE A 23 -2.62 2.12 -17.69
N ASP A 24 -2.78 1.95 -19.01
CA ASP A 24 -4.09 1.96 -19.64
C ASP A 24 -4.98 0.79 -19.18
N HIS A 25 -4.39 -0.38 -18.95
CA HIS A 25 -5.10 -1.56 -18.48
C HIS A 25 -5.55 -1.45 -17.00
N VAL A 26 -4.69 -0.93 -16.12
CA VAL A 26 -4.97 -0.78 -14.68
C VAL A 26 -5.87 0.43 -14.40
N GLY A 27 -5.66 1.54 -15.12
CA GLY A 27 -6.35 2.82 -14.93
C GLY A 27 -5.77 3.67 -13.79
N GLU A 28 -6.55 4.66 -13.36
CA GLU A 28 -6.15 5.67 -12.35
C GLU A 28 -5.55 5.06 -11.08
N CYS A 29 -4.43 5.61 -10.62
CA CYS A 29 -3.78 5.19 -9.38
C CYS A 29 -4.64 5.54 -8.15
N LYS A 30 -5.15 4.51 -7.46
CA LYS A 30 -5.97 4.64 -6.24
C LYS A 30 -5.16 4.53 -4.94
N PHE A 31 -3.83 4.58 -5.02
CA PHE A 31 -2.99 4.46 -3.83
C PHE A 31 -3.29 5.61 -2.86
N THR A 32 -3.41 5.30 -1.57
CA THR A 32 -3.66 6.29 -0.52
C THR A 32 -2.69 6.02 0.62
N THR A 33 -1.92 7.04 0.99
CA THR A 33 -1.02 6.95 2.15
C THR A 33 -1.84 6.87 3.43
N LYS A 34 -1.44 5.97 4.35
CA LYS A 34 -2.05 5.88 5.69
C LYS A 34 -1.15 6.60 6.69
N SER A 35 -1.09 7.93 6.60
CA SER A 35 -0.23 8.78 7.45
C SER A 35 -0.64 8.82 8.92
N GLU A 36 -1.81 8.27 9.26
CA GLU A 36 -2.38 8.31 10.62
C GLU A 36 -1.74 7.31 11.60
N ARG A 37 -0.81 6.46 11.15
CA ARG A 37 -0.20 5.42 11.99
C ARG A 37 1.04 5.95 12.70
N ASP A 38 1.13 5.67 13.99
CA ASP A 38 2.36 5.90 14.75
C ASP A 38 3.53 5.10 14.12
N PRO A 39 4.75 5.67 14.04
CA PRO A 39 5.90 4.99 13.45
C PRO A 39 6.18 3.59 14.04
N TYR A 40 5.97 3.41 15.35
CA TYR A 40 6.14 2.11 15.98
C TYR A 40 5.07 1.11 15.51
N GLU A 41 3.81 1.53 15.42
CA GLU A 41 2.74 0.68 14.90
C GLU A 41 3.01 0.27 13.44
N ALA A 42 3.50 1.20 12.62
CA ALA A 42 3.85 0.92 11.23
C ALA A 42 4.93 -0.15 11.12
N LEU A 43 5.95 -0.12 11.97
CA LEU A 43 7.02 -1.12 12.01
C LEU A 43 6.52 -2.50 12.47
N VAL A 44 5.71 -2.55 13.53
CA VAL A 44 5.12 -3.81 14.01
C VAL A 44 4.26 -4.45 12.93
N ARG A 45 3.46 -3.65 12.22
CA ARG A 45 2.69 -4.13 11.05
C ARG A 45 3.62 -4.59 9.93
N ALA A 46 4.66 -3.85 9.58
CA ALA A 46 5.58 -4.28 8.53
C ALA A 46 6.17 -5.67 8.81
N VAL A 47 6.56 -5.95 10.06
CA VAL A 47 7.04 -7.27 10.49
C VAL A 47 5.92 -8.32 10.45
N ALA A 48 4.74 -8.02 11.00
CA ALA A 48 3.64 -8.97 11.09
C ALA A 48 3.07 -9.44 9.73
N TYR A 49 3.35 -8.72 8.64
CA TYR A 49 2.85 -9.03 7.30
C TYR A 49 3.92 -9.70 6.41
N GLN A 50 5.15 -9.86 6.89
CA GLN A 50 6.22 -10.49 6.10
C GLN A 50 5.83 -11.91 5.71
N GLN A 51 5.94 -12.21 4.41
CA GLN A 51 5.63 -13.52 3.82
C GLN A 51 4.18 -13.98 4.03
N LEU A 52 3.26 -13.04 4.29
CA LEU A 52 1.86 -13.33 4.58
C LEU A 52 0.91 -12.56 3.66
N SER A 53 -0.26 -13.15 3.42
CA SER A 53 -1.37 -12.39 2.85
C SER A 53 -1.83 -11.30 3.83
N THR A 54 -2.41 -10.22 3.30
CA THR A 54 -2.96 -9.13 4.11
C THR A 54 -3.92 -9.65 5.19
N LYS A 55 -4.80 -10.60 4.82
CA LYS A 55 -5.75 -11.23 5.73
C LYS A 55 -5.07 -11.97 6.89
N ALA A 56 -3.97 -12.66 6.62
CA ALA A 56 -3.22 -13.38 7.65
C ALA A 56 -2.49 -12.41 8.59
N GLY A 57 -1.84 -11.38 8.06
CA GLY A 57 -1.21 -10.32 8.86
C GLY A 57 -2.21 -9.58 9.75
N ASP A 58 -3.37 -9.22 9.21
CA ASP A 58 -4.47 -8.60 9.98
C ASP A 58 -4.95 -9.49 11.13
N ALA A 59 -5.09 -10.80 10.89
CA ALA A 59 -5.53 -11.75 11.91
C ALA A 59 -4.52 -11.90 13.05
N ILE A 60 -3.22 -11.93 12.74
CA ILE A 60 -2.14 -11.99 13.73
C ILE A 60 -2.10 -10.70 14.56
N LEU A 61 -2.14 -9.54 13.90
CA LEU A 61 -2.11 -8.27 14.59
C LEU A 61 -3.34 -8.09 15.50
N LYS A 62 -4.54 -8.51 15.06
CA LYS A 62 -5.74 -8.48 15.89
C LYS A 62 -5.57 -9.31 17.16
N LYS A 63 -4.94 -10.49 17.07
CA LYS A 63 -4.64 -11.32 18.25
C LYS A 63 -3.65 -10.62 19.20
N LEU A 64 -2.61 -9.99 18.66
CA LEU A 64 -1.64 -9.23 19.46
C LEU A 64 -2.33 -8.11 20.25
N ILE A 65 -3.13 -7.27 19.57
CA ILE A 65 -3.86 -6.17 20.20
C ILE A 65 -4.87 -6.68 21.22
N ASN A 66 -5.60 -7.75 20.93
CA ASN A 66 -6.53 -8.33 21.89
C ASN A 66 -5.85 -8.87 23.15
N HIS A 67 -4.58 -9.28 23.05
CA HIS A 67 -3.84 -9.85 24.17
C HIS A 67 -3.10 -8.80 25.01
N TYR A 68 -2.60 -7.73 24.39
CA TYR A 68 -1.73 -6.74 25.06
C TYR A 68 -2.24 -5.29 24.98
N GLY A 69 -3.32 -5.01 24.24
CA GLY A 69 -3.85 -3.67 24.00
C GLY A 69 -4.91 -3.20 25.00
N GLN A 70 -4.96 -3.80 26.19
CA GLN A 70 -5.75 -3.30 27.34
C GLN A 70 -4.88 -2.43 28.24
#